data_AF-A0A7W1F4Z8-F1
#
_entry.id   AF-A0A7W1F4Z8-F1
#
_cell.length_a   1.000
_cell.length_b   1.000
_cell.length_c   1.000
_cell.angle_alpha   90.00
_cell.angle_beta   90.00
_cell.angle_gamma   90.00
#
_symmetry.space_group_name_H-M   'P 1'
#
loop_
_entity.id
_entity.type
_entity.pdbx_description
1 polymer ?
#
loop_
_entity_poly.entity_id
_entity_poly.type
_entity_poly.pdbx_seq_one_letter_code
_entity_poly.pdbx_strand_id
1 'polypeptide(L)'
;MSPLAWTALFAVLGSGIAGACLVFGMSRELRWRLIADLPTSKTTGVFIGLVELKGTAELDAPLQCHLCDRTCVWHRWTIAEHWSKTETETYRDAQGRSRTRTKHSSGWTTVDSGGDALPFHLRDDYGAVQVIPDGADVDGVEVLGVDCDSSHPLYYGKGPPGAIMHSDHRRRFTESAIPIDQPLFVNG
;
A
#
# COMPACT_ATOMS: atom_id res chain seq x y z
N MET A 1 11.97 21.74 37.31
CA MET A 1 11.07 20.57 37.52
C MET A 1 11.92 19.45 38.09
N SER A 2 11.47 18.79 39.17
CA SER A 2 12.26 17.73 39.82
C SER A 2 12.40 16.50 38.92
N PRO A 3 13.49 15.72 39.04
CA PRO A 3 13.69 14.49 38.27
C PRO A 3 12.54 13.47 38.44
N LEU A 4 11.88 13.47 39.61
CA LEU A 4 10.69 12.67 39.89
C LEU A 4 9.47 13.06 39.04
N ALA A 5 9.34 14.33 38.66
CA ALA A 5 8.25 14.79 37.80
C ALA A 5 8.41 14.29 36.36
N TRP A 6 9.64 14.19 35.86
CA TRP A 6 9.94 13.64 34.54
C TRP A 6 9.69 12.13 34.47
N THR A 7 10.10 11.36 35.49
CA THR A 7 9.83 9.92 35.54
C THR A 7 8.34 9.62 35.60
N ALA A 8 7.57 10.40 36.38
CA ALA A 8 6.12 10.26 36.45
C ALA A 8 5.45 10.59 35.09
N LEU A 9 5.90 11.64 34.41
CA LEU A 9 5.39 12.01 33.09
C LEU A 9 5.63 10.90 32.06
N PHE A 10 6.86 10.36 31.98
CA PHE A 10 7.18 9.26 31.06
C PHE A 10 6.38 7.98 31.37
N ALA A 11 6.16 7.66 32.65
CA ALA A 11 5.35 6.51 33.05
C ALA A 11 3.88 6.65 32.62
N VAL A 12 3.29 7.85 32.78
CA VAL A 12 1.92 8.14 32.33
C VAL A 12 1.82 8.09 30.81
N LEU A 13 2.77 8.70 30.10
CA LEU A 13 2.81 8.67 28.63
C LEU A 13 2.98 7.24 28.10
N GLY A 14 3.91 6.48 28.66
CA GLY A 14 4.15 5.08 28.30
C GLY A 14 2.92 4.21 28.55
N SER A 15 2.24 4.39 29.68
CA SER A 15 1.01 3.66 30.00
C SER A 15 -0.14 4.04 29.06
N GLY A 16 -0.27 5.31 28.70
CA GLY A 16 -1.26 5.79 27.73
C GLY A 16 -1.04 5.21 26.33
N ILE A 17 0.22 5.20 25.86
CA ILE A 17 0.59 4.59 24.58
C ILE A 17 0.32 3.08 24.60
N ALA A 18 0.71 2.38 25.67
CA ALA A 18 0.46 0.95 25.81
C ALA A 18 -1.04 0.63 25.79
N GLY A 19 -1.86 1.41 26.52
CA GLY A 19 -3.32 1.28 26.50
C GLY A 19 -3.92 1.50 25.11
N ALA A 20 -3.47 2.53 24.38
CA ALA A 20 -3.92 2.80 23.02
C ALA A 20 -3.54 1.67 22.06
N CYS A 21 -2.31 1.15 22.14
CA CYS A 21 -1.86 0.01 21.34
C CYS A 21 -2.68 -1.26 21.61
N LEU A 22 -3.04 -1.53 22.86
CA LEU A 22 -3.89 -2.68 23.22
C LEU A 22 -5.30 -2.54 22.66
N VAL A 23 -5.94 -1.38 22.83
CA VAL A 23 -7.29 -1.13 22.30
C VAL A 23 -7.30 -1.24 20.78
N PHE A 24 -6.32 -0.66 20.10
CA PHE A 24 -6.19 -0.74 18.65
C PHE A 24 -5.94 -2.18 18.18
N GLY A 25 -5.03 -2.91 18.84
CA GLY A 25 -4.75 -4.31 18.55
C GLY A 25 -5.98 -5.20 18.71
N MET A 26 -6.70 -5.07 19.82
CA MET A 26 -7.93 -5.84 20.08
C MET A 26 -9.02 -5.52 19.05
N SER A 27 -9.19 -4.25 18.69
CA SER A 27 -10.18 -3.83 17.69
C SER A 27 -9.90 -4.43 16.32
N ARG A 28 -8.61 -4.54 15.94
CA ARG A 28 -8.20 -5.19 14.70
C ARG A 28 -8.42 -6.70 14.75
N GLU A 29 -8.01 -7.36 15.82
CA GLU A 29 -8.17 -8.80 16.00
C GLU A 29 -9.64 -9.22 15.94
N LEU A 30 -10.54 -8.47 16.58
CA LEU A 30 -11.98 -8.73 16.54
C LEU A 30 -12.54 -8.62 15.12
N ARG A 31 -12.13 -7.59 14.36
CA ARG A 31 -12.54 -7.43 12.96
C ARG A 31 -12.02 -8.58 12.08
N TRP A 32 -10.77 -8.99 12.26
CA TRP A 32 -10.19 -10.11 11.53
C TRP A 32 -10.94 -11.42 11.79
N ARG A 33 -11.31 -11.70 13.05
CA ARG A 33 -12.08 -12.90 13.40
C ARG A 33 -13.48 -12.89 12.80
N LEU A 34 -14.15 -11.72 12.86
CA LEU A 34 -15.45 -11.54 12.22
C LEU A 34 -15.37 -11.87 10.73
N ILE A 35 -14.34 -11.37 10.04
CA ILE A 35 -14.10 -11.62 8.61
C ILE A 35 -13.79 -13.10 8.35
N ALA A 36 -12.89 -13.70 9.13
CA ALA A 36 -12.40 -15.08 8.91
C ALA A 36 -13.47 -16.17 9.12
N ASP A 37 -14.48 -15.91 9.96
CA ASP A 37 -15.54 -16.86 10.28
C ASP A 37 -16.81 -16.65 9.42
N LEU A 38 -16.81 -15.72 8.44
CA LEU A 38 -17.97 -15.54 7.57
C LEU A 38 -18.10 -16.68 6.56
N PRO A 39 -19.29 -17.31 6.44
CA PRO A 39 -19.56 -18.19 5.33
C PRO A 39 -19.73 -17.38 4.04
N THR A 40 -19.19 -17.91 2.94
CA THR A 40 -19.44 -17.37 1.60
C THR A 40 -20.93 -17.43 1.27
N SER A 41 -21.54 -16.28 1.03
CA SER A 41 -22.93 -16.11 0.63
C SER A 41 -23.07 -16.10 -0.90
N LYS A 42 -24.26 -16.46 -1.38
CA LYS A 42 -24.63 -16.39 -2.80
C LYS A 42 -24.97 -14.95 -3.17
N THR A 43 -24.67 -14.53 -4.40
CA THR A 43 -24.97 -13.16 -4.88
C THR A 43 -26.45 -12.83 -4.83
N THR A 44 -27.35 -13.81 -5.04
CA THR A 44 -28.81 -13.61 -4.98
C THR A 44 -29.35 -13.51 -3.55
N GLY A 45 -28.56 -13.89 -2.55
CA GLY A 45 -28.96 -13.99 -1.14
C GLY A 45 -28.21 -13.02 -0.23
N VAL A 46 -27.74 -11.89 -0.77
CA VAL A 46 -27.07 -10.84 0.01
C VAL A 46 -28.04 -10.28 1.05
N PHE A 47 -27.70 -10.40 2.33
CA PHE A 47 -28.46 -9.82 3.44
C PHE A 47 -27.82 -8.51 3.91
N ILE A 48 -28.61 -7.64 4.52
CA ILE A 48 -28.10 -6.40 5.14
C ILE A 48 -27.23 -6.79 6.35
N GLY A 49 -25.95 -6.46 6.29
CA GLY A 49 -24.95 -6.81 7.30
C GLY A 49 -23.66 -7.28 6.64
N LEU A 50 -22.69 -7.71 7.45
CA LEU A 50 -21.42 -8.22 6.96
C LEU A 50 -21.65 -9.57 6.28
N VAL A 51 -21.32 -9.66 4.99
CA VAL A 51 -21.34 -10.89 4.19
C VAL A 51 -20.06 -11.03 3.39
N GLU A 52 -19.59 -12.27 3.23
CA GLU A 52 -18.54 -12.60 2.26
C GLU A 52 -19.18 -13.09 0.97
N LEU A 53 -18.80 -12.53 -0.18
CA LEU A 53 -19.22 -12.99 -1.50
C LEU A 53 -18.01 -13.46 -2.28
N LYS A 54 -18.19 -14.53 -3.04
CA LYS A 54 -17.19 -15.05 -3.96
C LYS A 54 -17.77 -15.08 -5.36
N GLY A 55 -17.07 -14.49 -6.31
CA GLY A 55 -17.49 -14.48 -7.70
C GLY A 55 -16.41 -13.97 -8.63
N THR A 56 -16.78 -13.72 -9.88
CA THR A 56 -15.89 -13.17 -10.90
C THR A 56 -16.32 -11.74 -11.20
N ALA A 57 -15.35 -10.83 -11.31
CA ALA A 57 -15.63 -9.46 -11.69
C ALA A 57 -15.93 -9.37 -13.20
N GLU A 58 -17.09 -8.82 -13.55
CA GLU A 58 -17.54 -8.56 -14.91
C GLU A 58 -17.81 -7.06 -15.11
N LEU A 59 -17.33 -6.54 -16.23
CA LEU A 59 -17.54 -5.15 -16.64
C LEU A 59 -17.46 -5.03 -18.16
N ASP A 60 -18.46 -4.38 -18.77
CA ASP A 60 -18.54 -4.24 -20.24
C ASP A 60 -17.41 -3.35 -20.81
N ALA A 61 -17.03 -2.31 -20.07
CA ALA A 61 -15.99 -1.36 -20.45
C ALA A 61 -14.93 -1.26 -19.34
N PRO A 62 -13.95 -2.19 -19.32
CA PRO A 62 -12.98 -2.24 -18.25
C PRO A 62 -11.89 -1.16 -18.35
N LEU A 63 -11.26 -0.87 -17.22
CA LEU A 63 -10.07 -0.05 -17.14
C LEU A 63 -8.88 -0.75 -17.77
N GLN A 64 -7.87 0.04 -18.12
CA GLN A 64 -6.54 -0.44 -18.45
C GLN A 64 -5.60 -0.08 -17.32
N CYS A 65 -4.87 -1.08 -16.83
CA CYS A 65 -3.76 -0.88 -15.91
C CYS A 65 -2.75 0.12 -16.51
N HIS A 66 -2.24 1.05 -15.70
CA HIS A 66 -1.42 2.14 -16.17
C HIS A 66 -0.03 1.68 -16.64
N LEU A 67 0.61 0.76 -15.92
CA LEU A 67 1.98 0.32 -16.18
C LEU A 67 2.04 -0.93 -17.06
N CYS A 68 1.12 -1.88 -16.88
CA CYS A 68 1.10 -3.13 -17.65
C CYS A 68 0.10 -3.18 -18.81
N ASP A 69 -0.77 -2.17 -18.95
CA ASP A 69 -1.75 -2.05 -20.04
C ASP A 69 -2.68 -3.30 -20.17
N ARG A 70 -3.04 -3.90 -19.04
CA ARG A 70 -3.98 -5.04 -18.94
C ARG A 70 -5.37 -4.57 -18.48
N THR A 71 -6.41 -5.27 -18.94
CA THR A 71 -7.81 -5.00 -18.56
C THR A 71 -8.08 -5.36 -17.10
N CYS A 72 -8.69 -4.44 -16.35
CA CYS A 72 -9.02 -4.62 -14.93
C CYS A 72 -10.26 -3.81 -14.52
N VAL A 73 -10.83 -4.11 -13.35
CA VAL A 73 -11.90 -3.28 -12.73
C VAL A 73 -11.36 -2.32 -11.67
N TRP A 74 -10.16 -2.58 -11.19
CA TRP A 74 -9.43 -1.79 -10.20
C TRP A 74 -7.94 -1.96 -10.44
N HIS A 75 -7.17 -0.90 -10.26
CA HIS A 75 -5.72 -0.99 -10.18
C HIS A 75 -5.11 0.12 -9.31
N ARG A 76 -3.91 -0.13 -8.80
CA ARG A 76 -3.09 0.83 -8.07
C ARG A 76 -1.63 0.61 -8.42
N TRP A 77 -0.92 1.68 -8.68
CA TRP A 77 0.47 1.63 -9.09
C TRP A 77 1.34 2.64 -8.35
N THR A 78 2.63 2.36 -8.30
CA THR A 78 3.64 3.21 -7.66
C THR A 78 4.93 3.14 -8.44
N ILE A 79 5.59 4.29 -8.57
CA ILE A 79 6.91 4.44 -9.16
C ILE A 79 7.81 5.02 -8.08
N ALA A 80 8.82 4.27 -7.68
CA ALA A 80 9.81 4.71 -6.71
C ALA A 80 11.18 4.88 -7.37
N GLU A 81 11.91 5.91 -6.99
CA GLU A 81 13.25 6.20 -7.48
C GLU A 81 14.28 6.00 -6.37
N HIS A 82 15.37 5.31 -6.71
CA HIS A 82 16.47 5.07 -5.80
C HIS A 82 17.42 6.28 -5.78
N TRP A 83 17.87 6.65 -4.59
CA TRP A 83 18.85 7.71 -4.40
C TRP A 83 20.01 7.25 -3.51
N SER A 84 21.19 7.83 -3.73
CA SER A 84 22.36 7.66 -2.89
C SER A 84 23.08 8.99 -2.66
N LYS A 85 23.37 9.30 -1.39
CA LYS A 85 24.07 10.52 -0.99
C LYS A 85 25.25 10.21 -0.09
N THR A 86 26.32 10.98 -0.26
CA THR A 86 27.50 10.94 0.62
C THR A 86 27.60 12.26 1.36
N GLU A 87 27.48 12.20 2.68
CA GLU A 87 27.57 13.36 3.57
C GLU A 87 28.83 13.27 4.42
N THR A 88 29.47 14.42 4.63
CA THR A 88 30.62 14.55 5.53
C THR A 88 30.12 15.14 6.84
N GLU A 89 30.04 14.32 7.88
CA GLU A 89 29.60 14.75 9.21
C GLU A 89 30.83 15.02 10.08
N THR A 90 30.91 16.25 10.62
CA THR A 90 31.88 16.61 11.67
C THR A 90 31.24 16.45 13.02
N TYR A 91 31.78 15.56 13.86
CA TYR A 91 31.32 15.34 15.23
C TYR A 91 32.46 15.57 16.22
N ARG A 92 32.11 15.84 17.48
CA ARG A 92 33.10 15.86 18.57
C ARG A 92 33.13 14.49 19.23
N ASP A 93 34.33 13.91 19.34
CA ASP A 93 34.51 12.68 20.10
C ASP A 93 34.35 12.93 21.61
N ALA A 94 34.32 11.86 22.39
CA ALA A 94 34.20 11.93 23.85
C ALA A 94 35.36 12.71 24.52
N GLN A 95 36.45 12.95 23.78
CA GLN A 95 37.62 13.71 24.20
C GLN A 95 37.59 15.17 23.69
N GLY A 96 36.47 15.61 23.10
CA GLY A 96 36.26 16.98 22.63
C GLY A 96 36.96 17.32 21.32
N ARG A 97 37.60 16.36 20.65
CA ARG A 97 38.30 16.56 19.38
C ARG A 97 37.30 16.50 18.23
N SER A 98 37.42 17.45 17.31
CA SER A 98 36.66 17.42 16.07
C SER A 98 37.16 16.29 15.18
N ARG A 99 36.27 15.39 14.78
CA ARG A 99 36.51 14.32 13.81
C ARG A 99 35.53 14.44 12.67
N THR A 100 36.02 14.12 11.49
CA THR A 100 35.24 14.12 10.26
C THR A 100 35.05 12.68 9.81
N ARG A 101 33.81 12.28 9.52
CA ARG A 101 33.48 10.96 8.96
C ARG A 101 32.64 11.13 7.71
N THR A 102 32.98 10.37 6.68
CA THR A 102 32.15 10.20 5.49
C THR A 102 31.06 9.16 5.77
N LYS A 103 29.81 9.52 5.52
CA LYS A 103 28.63 8.68 5.69
C LYS A 103 27.88 8.57 4.37
N HIS A 104 27.70 7.33 3.91
CA HIS A 104 26.86 7.02 2.76
C HIS A 104 25.44 6.71 3.23
N SER A 105 24.42 7.20 2.54
CA SER A 105 23.02 6.91 2.79
C SER A 105 22.30 6.68 1.46
N SER A 106 21.39 5.71 1.43
CA SER A 106 20.60 5.39 0.25
C SER A 106 19.17 5.06 0.63
N GLY A 107 18.25 5.20 -0.32
CA GLY A 107 16.85 4.88 -0.10
C GLY A 107 16.02 4.94 -1.37
N TRP A 108 14.72 4.74 -1.19
CA TRP A 108 13.72 4.86 -2.24
C TRP A 108 12.75 5.97 -1.88
N THR A 109 12.35 6.73 -2.89
CA THR A 109 11.32 7.77 -2.76
C THR A 109 10.30 7.58 -3.85
N THR A 110 9.02 7.51 -3.48
CA THR A 110 7.92 7.49 -4.45
C THR A 110 7.94 8.80 -5.23
N VAL A 111 8.11 8.71 -6.54
CA VAL A 111 8.14 9.85 -7.46
C VAL A 111 6.82 10.02 -8.20
N ASP A 112 6.01 8.96 -8.28
CA ASP A 112 4.68 9.00 -8.84
C ASP A 112 3.84 7.83 -8.33
N SER A 113 2.53 8.01 -8.31
CA SER A 113 1.57 6.97 -7.90
C SER A 113 0.18 7.31 -8.39
N GLY A 114 -0.62 6.29 -8.63
CA GLY A 114 -2.00 6.47 -9.02
C GLY A 114 -2.78 5.17 -8.93
N GLY A 115 -3.98 5.22 -9.45
CA GLY A 115 -4.90 4.10 -9.46
C GLY A 115 -6.28 4.58 -9.84
N ASP A 116 -7.11 3.65 -10.25
CA ASP A 116 -8.48 3.91 -10.65
C ASP A 116 -9.34 2.68 -10.32
N ALA A 117 -10.64 2.92 -10.14
CA ALA A 117 -11.60 1.92 -9.73
C ALA A 117 -12.96 2.23 -10.36
N LEU A 118 -13.60 1.20 -10.93
CA LEU A 118 -14.95 1.33 -11.45
C LEU A 118 -15.91 0.41 -10.69
N PRO A 119 -17.18 0.79 -10.52
CA PRO A 119 -18.22 -0.15 -10.14
C PRO A 119 -18.26 -1.32 -11.13
N PHE A 120 -18.35 -2.54 -10.63
CA PHE A 120 -18.38 -3.76 -11.44
C PHE A 120 -19.44 -4.74 -10.93
N HIS A 121 -19.80 -5.72 -11.75
CA HIS A 121 -20.70 -6.80 -11.31
C HIS A 121 -19.87 -7.98 -10.83
N LEU A 122 -20.10 -8.43 -9.60
CA LEU A 122 -19.59 -9.68 -9.10
C LEU A 122 -20.59 -10.78 -9.44
N ARG A 123 -20.24 -11.69 -10.36
CA ARG A 123 -21.08 -12.81 -10.78
C ARG A 123 -20.65 -14.12 -10.11
N ASP A 124 -21.62 -14.86 -9.59
CA ASP A 124 -21.45 -16.27 -9.18
C ASP A 124 -22.41 -17.17 -9.98
N ASP A 125 -22.51 -18.45 -9.59
CA ASP A 125 -23.40 -19.42 -10.24
C ASP A 125 -24.90 -19.08 -10.10
N TYR A 126 -25.28 -18.17 -9.21
CA TYR A 126 -26.67 -17.88 -8.84
C TYR A 126 -27.15 -16.51 -9.31
N GLY A 127 -26.26 -15.60 -9.65
CA GLY A 127 -26.61 -14.25 -10.09
C GLY A 127 -25.42 -13.30 -10.13
N ALA A 128 -25.74 -12.01 -10.12
CA ALA A 128 -24.74 -10.95 -10.06
C ALA A 128 -25.18 -9.86 -9.08
N VAL A 129 -24.21 -9.27 -8.38
CA VAL A 129 -24.40 -8.09 -7.54
C VAL A 129 -23.45 -6.98 -7.98
N GLN A 130 -23.91 -5.74 -7.94
CA GLN A 130 -23.03 -4.60 -8.24
C GLN A 130 -22.18 -4.27 -7.01
N VAL A 131 -20.87 -4.16 -7.20
CA VAL A 131 -19.90 -3.75 -6.20
C VAL A 131 -19.46 -2.32 -6.52
N ILE A 132 -19.50 -1.45 -5.52
CA ILE A 132 -18.98 -0.09 -5.59
C ILE A 132 -17.69 -0.05 -4.76
N PRO A 133 -16.50 -0.01 -5.37
CA PRO A 133 -15.23 -0.15 -4.66
C PRO A 133 -14.79 1.13 -3.92
N ASP A 134 -15.49 2.24 -4.10
CA ASP A 134 -15.12 3.52 -3.48
C ASP A 134 -15.10 3.42 -1.95
N GLY A 135 -13.93 3.71 -1.36
CA GLY A 135 -13.71 3.64 0.08
C GLY A 135 -13.48 2.23 0.63
N ALA A 136 -13.50 1.19 -0.21
CA ALA A 136 -13.14 -0.16 0.18
C ALA A 136 -11.63 -0.30 0.41
N ASP A 137 -11.25 -1.23 1.30
CA ASP A 137 -9.88 -1.74 1.36
C ASP A 137 -9.74 -2.84 0.31
N VAL A 138 -8.81 -2.66 -0.63
CA VAL A 138 -8.71 -3.50 -1.82
C VAL A 138 -7.30 -4.10 -1.93
N ASP A 139 -7.24 -5.42 -1.82
CA ASP A 139 -6.03 -6.22 -2.04
C ASP A 139 -6.06 -6.85 -3.44
N GLY A 140 -5.44 -6.17 -4.40
CA GLY A 140 -5.26 -6.68 -5.77
C GLY A 140 -4.02 -7.57 -5.93
N VAL A 141 -4.01 -8.37 -6.99
CA VAL A 141 -2.83 -9.16 -7.37
C VAL A 141 -1.76 -8.26 -8.00
N GLU A 142 -0.49 -8.47 -7.66
CA GLU A 142 0.61 -7.77 -8.33
C GLU A 142 0.71 -8.25 -9.79
N VAL A 143 0.41 -7.35 -10.73
CA VAL A 143 0.43 -7.62 -12.17
C VAL A 143 1.72 -7.14 -12.83
N LEU A 144 2.47 -6.24 -12.16
CA LEU A 144 3.79 -5.77 -12.59
C LEU A 144 4.66 -5.47 -11.37
N GLY A 145 5.91 -5.95 -11.43
CA GLY A 145 6.99 -5.57 -10.51
C GLY A 145 8.32 -5.56 -11.25
N VAL A 146 8.85 -4.37 -11.57
CA VAL A 146 10.07 -4.22 -12.37
C VAL A 146 10.99 -3.16 -11.78
N ASP A 147 12.24 -3.54 -11.53
CA ASP A 147 13.33 -2.61 -11.28
C ASP A 147 14.09 -2.35 -12.59
N CYS A 148 14.28 -1.09 -12.97
CA CYS A 148 14.97 -0.72 -14.20
C CYS A 148 15.85 0.52 -14.02
N ASP A 149 16.76 0.73 -14.97
CA ASP A 149 17.58 1.94 -15.05
C ASP A 149 17.08 2.88 -16.17
N SER A 150 17.71 4.05 -16.29
CA SER A 150 17.37 5.07 -17.29
C SER A 150 17.46 4.62 -18.76
N SER A 151 18.13 3.50 -19.07
CA SER A 151 18.18 2.96 -20.44
C SER A 151 16.93 2.16 -20.81
N HIS A 152 16.14 1.72 -19.82
CA HIS A 152 14.96 0.92 -20.05
C HIS A 152 13.79 1.79 -20.55
N PRO A 153 13.04 1.39 -21.61
CA PRO A 153 11.97 2.21 -22.19
C PRO A 153 10.90 2.66 -21.19
N LEU A 154 10.62 1.81 -20.21
CA LEU A 154 9.63 2.06 -19.16
C LEU A 154 10.01 3.24 -18.24
N TYR A 155 11.31 3.54 -18.08
CA TYR A 155 11.81 4.56 -17.16
C TYR A 155 11.20 5.94 -17.44
N TYR A 156 11.26 6.39 -18.70
CA TYR A 156 10.67 7.66 -19.14
C TYR A 156 9.32 7.48 -19.86
N GLY A 157 9.02 6.27 -20.34
CA GLY A 157 7.76 6.00 -21.05
C GLY A 157 6.54 6.02 -20.14
N LYS A 158 6.68 5.52 -18.90
CA LYS A 158 5.60 5.52 -17.88
C LYS A 158 5.99 6.26 -16.60
N GLY A 159 7.25 6.66 -16.45
CA GLY A 159 7.72 7.40 -15.28
C GLY A 159 7.91 8.90 -15.53
N PRO A 160 8.05 9.70 -14.46
CA PRO A 160 8.25 11.14 -14.59
C PRO A 160 9.50 11.50 -15.42
N PRO A 161 9.48 12.62 -16.17
CA PRO A 161 10.61 13.00 -17.04
C PRO A 161 11.85 13.44 -16.25
N GLY A 162 11.69 13.95 -15.03
CA GLY A 162 12.77 14.39 -14.16
C GLY A 162 13.21 13.32 -13.17
N ALA A 163 14.42 13.47 -12.62
CA ALA A 163 14.97 12.64 -11.54
C ALA A 163 14.98 13.43 -10.22
N ILE A 164 14.94 12.72 -9.09
CA ILE A 164 15.05 13.33 -7.76
C ILE A 164 16.51 13.71 -7.44
N MET A 165 16.70 14.55 -6.42
CA MET A 165 18.03 14.85 -5.91
C MET A 165 18.72 13.56 -5.45
N HIS A 166 20.02 13.41 -5.77
CA HIS A 166 20.81 12.21 -5.45
C HIS A 166 20.33 10.93 -6.13
N SER A 167 19.56 11.02 -7.21
CA SER A 167 19.10 9.85 -7.97
C SER A 167 20.26 9.02 -8.50
N ASP A 168 20.11 7.70 -8.39
CA ASP A 168 20.98 6.73 -9.06
C ASP A 168 20.43 6.32 -10.43
N HIS A 169 19.39 6.99 -10.92
CA HIS A 169 18.68 6.67 -12.15
C HIS A 169 18.17 5.23 -12.22
N ARG A 170 17.75 4.71 -11.06
CA ARG A 170 17.10 3.41 -10.92
C ARG A 170 15.70 3.61 -10.38
N ARG A 171 14.72 2.98 -11.03
CA ARG A 171 13.31 3.05 -10.63
C ARG A 171 12.73 1.67 -10.42
N ARG A 172 11.80 1.59 -9.48
CA ARG A 172 10.95 0.45 -9.20
C ARG A 172 9.53 0.82 -9.58
N PHE A 173 8.96 0.01 -10.45
CA PHE A 173 7.60 0.14 -10.94
C PHE A 173 6.79 -1.04 -10.42
N THR A 174 5.74 -0.76 -9.66
CA THR A 174 4.83 -1.78 -9.11
C THR A 174 3.40 -1.43 -9.46
N GLU A 175 2.62 -2.43 -9.89
CA GLU A 175 1.19 -2.29 -10.13
C GLU A 175 0.44 -3.52 -9.63
N SER A 176 -0.60 -3.28 -8.83
CA SER A 176 -1.56 -4.27 -8.40
C SER A 176 -2.90 -4.01 -9.07
N ALA A 177 -3.65 -5.06 -9.41
CA ALA A 177 -4.93 -4.95 -10.07
C ALA A 177 -5.91 -6.04 -9.63
N ILE A 178 -7.20 -5.84 -9.93
CA ILE A 178 -8.20 -6.90 -9.99
C ILE A 178 -8.48 -7.17 -11.47
N PRO A 179 -7.87 -8.22 -12.06
CA PRO A 179 -8.13 -8.61 -13.43
C PRO A 179 -9.58 -9.08 -13.59
N ILE A 180 -10.10 -8.88 -14.79
CA ILE A 180 -11.37 -9.51 -15.21
C ILE A 180 -11.13 -11.02 -15.27
N ASP A 181 -12.20 -11.79 -15.07
CA ASP A 181 -12.19 -13.26 -15.17
C ASP A 181 -11.42 -14.00 -14.05
N GLN A 182 -11.01 -13.30 -12.99
CA GLN A 182 -10.44 -13.93 -11.81
C GLN A 182 -11.43 -13.99 -10.64
N PRO A 183 -11.40 -15.08 -9.85
CA PRO A 183 -12.23 -15.17 -8.66
C PRO A 183 -11.78 -14.12 -7.64
N LEU A 184 -12.75 -13.36 -7.14
CA LEU A 184 -12.63 -12.27 -6.19
C LEU A 184 -13.50 -12.59 -4.98
N PHE A 185 -13.02 -12.18 -3.80
CA PHE A 185 -13.79 -12.15 -2.57
C PHE A 185 -14.14 -10.71 -2.22
N VAL A 186 -15.39 -10.46 -1.82
CA VAL A 186 -15.88 -9.15 -1.41
C VAL A 186 -16.54 -9.29 -0.05
N ASN A 187 -16.10 -8.46 0.90
CA ASN A 187 -16.64 -8.39 2.25
C ASN A 187 -17.29 -7.02 2.46
N GLY A 188 -18.55 -6.99 2.90
CA GLY A 188 -19.30 -5.74 3.09
C GLY A 188 -20.63 -5.95 3.81
#